data_AF-A0A832WH02-F1
#
_entry.id   AF-A0A832WH02-F1
#
_cell.length_a   1.000
_cell.length_b   1.000
_cell.length_c   1.000
_cell.angle_alpha   90.00
_cell.angle_beta   90.00
_cell.angle_gamma   90.00
#
_symmetry.space_group_name_H-M   'P 1'
#
loop_
_entity.id
_entity.type
_entity.pdbx_description
1 polymer ?
#
loop_
_entity_poly.entity_id
_entity_poly.type
_entity_poly.pdbx_seq_one_letter_code
_entity_poly.pdbx_strand_id
1 'polypeptide(L)'
;MALLFLILLFLKINNIFEFHKNIFIKKYQKLENKELVEVNTECEDLPYDVILTQKGLELIDEIKDLEKEWNDIIVKDIEESDKLVELLKEAIHNAAPINLKHKKQQKFVF
;
A
#
# COMPACT_ATOMS: atom_id res chain seq x y z
N MET A 1 18.81 -31.02 -16.70
CA MET A 1 18.81 -30.63 -15.26
C MET A 1 18.60 -29.12 -15.06
N ALA A 2 19.41 -28.23 -15.66
CA ALA A 2 19.25 -26.77 -15.50
C ALA A 2 17.91 -26.20 -16.05
N LEU A 3 17.40 -26.73 -17.17
CA LEU A 3 16.16 -26.28 -17.79
C LEU A 3 14.92 -26.54 -16.92
N LEU A 4 14.88 -27.71 -16.25
CA LEU A 4 13.78 -28.11 -15.36
C LEU A 4 13.71 -27.21 -14.12
N PHE A 5 14.87 -26.79 -13.62
CA PHE A 5 14.99 -25.91 -12.45
C PHE A 5 14.51 -24.49 -12.77
N LEU A 6 14.82 -23.97 -13.96
CA LEU A 6 14.32 -22.69 -14.46
C LEU A 6 12.80 -22.68 -14.65
N ILE A 7 12.23 -23.75 -15.21
CA ILE A 7 10.78 -23.91 -15.39
C ILE A 7 10.06 -23.94 -14.04
N LEU A 8 10.58 -24.70 -13.07
CA LEU A 8 10.02 -24.77 -11.72
C LEU A 8 10.13 -23.44 -10.97
N LEU A 9 11.23 -22.70 -11.16
CA LEU A 9 11.39 -21.36 -10.58
C LEU A 9 10.39 -20.37 -11.18
N PHE A 10 10.19 -20.41 -12.51
CA PHE A 10 9.27 -19.54 -13.23
C PHE A 10 7.81 -19.82 -12.86
N LEU A 11 7.41 -21.09 -12.80
CA LEU A 11 6.09 -21.52 -12.32
C LEU A 11 5.81 -21.07 -10.88
N LYS A 12 6.82 -21.15 -10.00
CA LYS A 12 6.68 -20.71 -8.61
C LYS A 12 6.52 -19.20 -8.50
N ILE A 13 7.26 -18.42 -9.28
CA ILE A 13 7.15 -16.95 -9.31
C ILE A 13 5.78 -16.52 -9.85
N ASN A 14 5.29 -17.14 -10.92
CA ASN A 14 3.97 -16.86 -11.48
C ASN A 14 2.85 -17.17 -10.47
N ASN A 15 2.92 -18.29 -9.76
CA ASN A 15 1.92 -18.64 -8.76
C ASN A 15 1.89 -17.68 -7.57
N ILE A 16 3.05 -17.18 -7.13
CA ILE A 16 3.14 -16.18 -6.07
C ILE A 16 2.56 -14.85 -6.56
N PHE A 17 2.90 -14.43 -7.78
CA PHE A 17 2.36 -13.20 -8.39
C PHE A 17 0.84 -13.25 -8.53
N GLU A 18 0.29 -14.36 -9.04
CA GLU A 18 -1.15 -14.61 -9.14
C GLU A 18 -1.84 -14.62 -7.77
N PHE A 19 -1.21 -15.23 -6.76
CA PHE A 19 -1.74 -15.22 -5.39
C PHE A 19 -1.82 -13.80 -4.83
N HIS A 20 -0.77 -12.99 -5.00
CA HIS A 20 -0.79 -11.60 -4.59
C HIS A 20 -1.84 -10.80 -5.35
N LYS A 21 -1.90 -10.93 -6.69
CA LYS A 21 -2.91 -10.29 -7.55
C LYS A 21 -4.33 -10.57 -7.03
N ASN A 22 -4.65 -11.83 -6.77
CA ASN A 22 -5.96 -12.23 -6.27
C ASN A 22 -6.28 -11.65 -4.88
N ILE A 23 -5.28 -11.52 -4.00
CA ILE A 23 -5.48 -10.87 -2.69
C ILE A 23 -5.79 -9.38 -2.86
N PHE A 24 -5.05 -8.67 -3.72
CA PHE A 24 -5.25 -7.24 -3.95
C PHE A 24 -6.60 -6.97 -4.63
N ILE A 25 -6.94 -7.73 -5.67
CA ILE A 25 -8.26 -7.63 -6.34
C ILE A 25 -9.38 -7.86 -5.32
N LYS A 26 -9.29 -8.89 -4.47
CA LYS A 26 -10.29 -9.12 -3.41
C LYS A 26 -10.43 -7.96 -2.43
N LYS A 27 -9.37 -7.20 -2.18
CA LYS A 27 -9.44 -5.98 -1.34
C LYS A 27 -10.15 -4.86 -2.09
N TYR A 28 -9.84 -4.65 -3.36
CA TYR A 28 -10.49 -3.62 -4.16
C TYR A 28 -11.96 -3.93 -4.43
N GLN A 29 -12.32 -5.18 -4.68
CA GLN A 29 -13.72 -5.62 -4.80
C GLN A 29 -14.54 -5.36 -3.52
N LYS A 30 -13.91 -5.42 -2.33
CA LYS A 30 -14.59 -5.02 -1.08
C LYS A 30 -14.88 -3.52 -1.02
N LEU A 31 -14.02 -2.69 -1.62
CA LEU A 31 -14.22 -1.25 -1.72
C LEU A 31 -15.23 -0.91 -2.82
N GLU A 32 -15.24 -1.67 -3.91
CA GLU A 32 -16.23 -1.60 -4.98
C GLU A 32 -17.64 -1.95 -4.49
N ASN A 33 -17.79 -2.99 -3.67
CA ASN A 33 -19.07 -3.31 -3.00
C ASN A 33 -19.57 -2.20 -2.07
N LYS A 34 -18.70 -1.25 -1.69
CA LYS A 34 -19.07 -0.05 -0.91
C LYS A 34 -19.25 1.18 -1.80
N GLU A 35 -19.15 1.01 -3.12
CA GLU A 35 -19.22 2.05 -4.15
C GLU A 35 -18.11 3.11 -4.00
N LEU A 36 -16.95 2.73 -3.46
CA LEU A 36 -15.82 3.66 -3.24
C LEU A 36 -14.84 3.67 -4.41
N VAL A 37 -14.77 2.55 -5.14
CA VAL A 37 -13.92 2.38 -6.31
C VAL A 37 -14.66 1.56 -7.37
N GLU A 38 -14.20 1.64 -8.61
CA GLU A 38 -14.55 0.73 -9.70
C GLU A 38 -13.32 -0.10 -10.04
N VAL A 39 -13.49 -1.42 -10.18
CA VAL A 39 -12.39 -2.36 -10.43
C VAL A 39 -12.54 -2.98 -11.82
N ASN A 40 -11.63 -2.64 -12.71
CA ASN A 40 -11.54 -3.28 -14.02
C ASN A 40 -10.50 -4.40 -14.00
N THR A 41 -10.94 -5.67 -14.06
CA THR A 41 -10.03 -6.82 -14.13
C THR A 41 -9.67 -7.24 -15.56
N GLU A 42 -10.33 -6.66 -16.57
CA GLU A 42 -10.14 -6.96 -17.99
C GLU A 42 -9.35 -5.83 -18.66
N CYS A 43 -8.11 -5.62 -18.21
CA CYS A 43 -7.20 -4.64 -18.79
C CYS A 43 -6.22 -5.31 -19.78
N GLU A 44 -5.90 -4.63 -20.88
CA GLU A 44 -4.97 -5.15 -21.89
C GLU A 44 -3.52 -5.20 -21.39
N ASP A 45 -3.07 -4.13 -20.72
CA ASP A 45 -1.66 -3.96 -20.31
C ASP A 45 -1.40 -4.19 -18.81
N LEU A 46 -2.45 -4.19 -17.99
CA LEU A 46 -2.36 -4.24 -16.54
C LEU A 46 -3.08 -5.46 -15.96
N PRO A 47 -2.63 -6.00 -14.81
CA PRO A 47 -3.34 -7.10 -14.16
C PRO A 47 -4.76 -6.72 -13.70
N TYR A 48 -4.98 -5.45 -13.38
CA TYR A 48 -6.25 -4.82 -13.04
C TYR A 48 -6.04 -3.29 -13.03
N ASP A 49 -7.12 -2.53 -13.16
CA ASP A 49 -7.19 -1.08 -12.96
C ASP A 49 -8.25 -0.74 -11.90
N VAL A 50 -8.03 0.34 -11.16
CA VAL A 50 -8.90 0.77 -10.05
C VAL A 50 -9.06 2.28 -10.09
N ILE A 51 -10.31 2.74 -10.19
CA ILE A 51 -10.63 4.16 -10.25
C ILE A 51 -11.50 4.52 -9.04
N LEU A 52 -11.25 5.68 -8.43
CA LEU A 52 -12.11 6.19 -7.35
C LEU A 52 -13.44 6.67 -7.90
N THR A 53 -14.53 6.30 -7.24
CA THR A 53 -15.84 6.90 -7.52
C THR A 53 -15.91 8.29 -6.88
N GLN A 54 -16.95 9.05 -7.24
CA GLN A 54 -17.24 10.33 -6.58
C GLN A 54 -17.41 10.18 -5.06
N LYS A 55 -18.11 9.14 -4.61
CA LYS A 55 -18.28 8.79 -3.19
C LYS A 55 -16.94 8.45 -2.52
N GLY A 56 -16.05 7.75 -3.24
CA GLY A 56 -14.70 7.46 -2.78
C GLY A 56 -13.85 8.72 -2.57
N LEU A 57 -13.97 9.69 -3.48
CA LEU A 57 -13.30 11.00 -3.36
C LEU A 57 -13.80 11.78 -2.15
N GLU A 58 -15.13 11.87 -1.99
CA GLU A 58 -15.75 12.55 -0.85
C GLU A 58 -15.31 11.94 0.49
N LEU A 59 -15.26 10.61 0.59
CA LEU A 59 -14.78 9.91 1.79
C LEU A 59 -13.30 10.19 2.07
N ILE A 60 -12.46 10.28 1.03
CA ILE A 60 -11.05 10.64 1.20
C ILE A 60 -10.90 12.05 1.77
N ASP A 61 -11.73 12.99 1.31
CA ASP A 61 -11.68 14.36 1.83
C ASP A 61 -12.17 14.43 3.28
N GLU A 62 -13.22 13.68 3.64
CA GLU A 62 -13.64 13.53 5.04
C GLU A 62 -12.54 12.94 5.92
N ILE A 63 -11.83 11.90 5.45
CA ILE A 63 -10.70 11.31 6.17
C ILE A 63 -9.60 12.34 6.40
N LYS A 64 -9.25 13.15 5.38
CA LYS A 64 -8.22 14.20 5.51
C LYS A 64 -8.61 15.25 6.55
N ASP A 65 -9.88 15.65 6.57
CA ASP A 65 -10.37 16.64 7.54
C ASP A 65 -10.31 16.07 8.96
N LEU A 66 -10.70 14.81 9.16
CA LEU A 66 -10.59 14.10 10.44
C LEU A 66 -9.13 13.91 10.88
N GLU A 67 -8.24 13.56 9.96
CA GLU A 67 -6.80 13.43 10.25
C GLU A 67 -6.20 14.77 10.69
N LYS A 68 -6.64 15.87 10.06
CA LYS A 68 -6.22 17.22 10.45
C LYS A 68 -6.73 17.59 11.84
N GLU A 69 -8.02 17.39 12.11
CA GLU A 69 -8.60 17.66 13.43
C GLU A 69 -7.90 16.83 14.52
N TRP A 70 -7.67 15.56 14.24
CA TRP A 70 -6.95 14.66 15.15
C TRP A 70 -5.52 15.13 15.42
N ASN A 71 -4.80 15.56 14.37
CA ASN A 71 -3.47 16.11 14.51
C ASN A 71 -3.48 17.38 15.38
N ASP A 72 -4.40 18.31 15.12
CA ASP A 72 -4.55 19.56 15.89
C ASP A 72 -4.80 19.29 17.38
N ILE A 73 -5.54 18.23 17.71
CA ILE A 73 -5.77 17.79 19.10
C ILE A 73 -4.48 17.26 19.74
N ILE A 74 -3.74 16.38 19.04
CA ILE A 74 -2.55 15.73 19.61
C ILE A 74 -1.42 16.72 19.83
N VAL A 75 -1.22 17.64 18.89
CA VAL A 75 -0.07 18.56 18.94
C VAL A 75 -0.35 19.84 19.74
N LYS A 76 -1.58 20.02 20.22
CA LYS A 76 -2.04 21.24 20.92
C LYS A 76 -1.14 21.67 22.07
N ASP A 77 -0.63 20.71 22.84
CA ASP A 77 0.18 20.96 24.04
C ASP A 77 1.70 20.79 23.77
N ILE A 78 2.10 20.62 22.51
CA ILE A 78 3.49 20.41 22.10
C ILE A 78 4.05 21.73 21.54
N GLU A 79 4.95 22.37 22.28
CA GLU A 79 5.75 23.49 21.76
C GLU A 79 6.63 23.04 20.58
N GLU A 80 6.74 23.87 19.55
CA GLU A 80 7.49 23.56 18.31
C GLU A 80 7.04 22.27 17.60
N SER A 81 5.75 21.93 17.65
CA SER A 81 5.19 20.72 17.02
C SER A 81 5.55 20.55 15.53
N ASP A 82 5.61 21.63 14.76
CA ASP A 82 6.04 21.62 13.35
C ASP A 82 7.48 21.05 13.19
N LYS A 83 8.39 21.43 14.09
CA LYS A 83 9.78 20.95 14.07
C LYS A 83 9.87 19.49 14.48
N LEU A 84 9.05 19.06 15.44
CA LEU A 84 8.94 17.65 15.81
C LEU A 84 8.47 16.80 14.63
N VAL A 85 7.45 17.27 13.89
CA VAL A 85 6.94 16.59 12.69
C VAL A 85 8.03 16.45 11.63
N GLU A 86 8.82 17.50 11.37
CA GLU A 86 9.94 17.42 10.42
C GLU A 86 11.03 16.43 10.86
N LEU A 87 11.40 16.42 12.16
CA LEU A 87 12.36 15.46 12.70
C LEU A 87 11.84 14.01 12.58
N LEU A 88 10.54 13.78 12.79
CA LEU A 88 9.93 12.47 12.62
C LEU A 88 9.93 12.02 11.15
N LYS A 89 9.64 12.93 10.21
CA LYS A 89 9.75 12.64 8.76
C LYS A 89 11.18 12.27 8.38
N GLU A 90 12.17 13.00 8.88
CA GLU A 90 13.59 12.72 8.64
C GLU A 90 13.99 11.34 9.22
N ALA A 91 13.58 11.05 10.46
CA ALA A 91 13.81 9.75 11.09
C ALA A 91 13.20 8.59 10.28
N ILE A 92 11.97 8.74 9.79
CA ILE A 92 11.30 7.74 8.94
C ILE A 92 12.05 7.57 7.61
N HIS A 93 12.46 8.67 6.96
CA HIS A 93 13.19 8.62 5.70
C HIS A 93 14.52 7.87 5.85
N ASN A 94 15.23 8.11 6.95
CA ASN A 94 16.49 7.44 7.27
C ASN A 94 16.29 5.97 7.70
N ALA A 95 15.16 5.62 8.32
CA ALA A 95 14.83 4.26 8.75
C ALA A 95 14.32 3.38 7.60
N ALA A 96 13.63 3.94 6.61
CA ALA A 96 13.10 3.22 5.45
C ALA A 96 14.13 2.32 4.73
N PRO A 97 15.34 2.80 4.36
CA PRO A 97 16.35 1.97 3.71
C PRO A 97 16.93 0.90 4.65
N ILE A 98 17.00 1.14 5.96
CA ILE A 98 17.46 0.17 6.96
C ILE A 98 16.46 -0.99 7.05
N ASN A 99 15.16 -0.66 7.14
CA ASN A 99 14.08 -1.64 7.19
C ASN A 99 14.04 -2.50 5.91
N LEU A 100 14.22 -1.87 4.73
CA LEU A 100 14.28 -2.60 3.46
C LEU A 100 15.47 -3.56 3.40
N LYS A 101 16.65 -3.14 3.86
CA LYS A 101 17.85 -4.00 3.94
C LYS A 101 17.63 -5.18 4.88
N HIS A 102 17.07 -4.92 6.06
CA HIS A 102 16.75 -5.94 7.06
C HIS A 102 15.74 -6.97 6.52
N LYS A 103 14.64 -6.54 5.90
CA LYS A 103 13.65 -7.43 5.27
C LYS A 103 14.24 -8.28 4.13
N LYS A 104 15.14 -7.70 3.33
CA LYS A 104 15.87 -8.44 2.28
C LYS A 104 16.77 -9.54 2.87
N GLN A 105 17.45 -9.26 3.99
CA GLN A 105 18.27 -10.26 4.69
C GLN A 105 17.43 -11.41 5.25
N GLN A 106 16.21 -11.13 5.70
CA GLN A 106 15.25 -12.14 6.16
C GLN A 106 14.49 -12.84 5.02
N LYS A 107 14.85 -12.60 3.75
CA LYS A 107 14.16 -13.13 2.56
C LYS A 107 12.64 -12.86 2.55
N PHE A 108 12.21 -11.75 3.16
CA PHE A 108 10.80 -11.39 3.30
C PHE A 108 9.94 -12.48 3.98
N VAL A 109 10.54 -13.30 4.83
CA VAL A 109 9.81 -14.21 5.72
C VAL A 109 9.29 -13.37 6.89
N PHE A 110 7.98 -13.34 7.06
CA PHE A 110 7.28 -12.57 8.10
C PHE A 110 7.07 -13.41 9.36
#